data_AF-A0A395NYL0-F1
#
_entry.id   AF-A0A395NYL0-F1
#
_cell.length_a   1.000
_cell.length_b   1.000
_cell.length_c   1.000
_cell.angle_alpha   90.00
_cell.angle_beta   90.00
_cell.angle_gamma   90.00
#
_symmetry.space_group_name_H-M   'P 1'
#
loop_
_entity.id
_entity.type
_entity.pdbx_description
1 polymer ?
#
loop_
_entity_poly.entity_id
_entity_poly.type
_entity_poly.pdbx_seq_one_letter_code
_entity_poly.pdbx_strand_id
1 'polypeptide(L)'
;MTEQVVLPSGSNEAKPVSSRTGFVPGTFHLSPLGERNLLWAACSKNGSGSHIEDDYSQPSLSRFVRDIFDHSGISVMDVVTKYLELAYHWLPTLDRDAVYGEAAYFSSDESISHDSFALLLLCMHMFAESPCQHQSQLAQSALYQTARQLFVILQSSAGTSALTLLQCGIIMTTYACGHGLSREAYETLTICIGLIRRLSIDGYTAPELKNDSNGNHCSQLELDLCWSGIILLDRTVVLSEIDRCLPYLVEANHLPPSSAIFQVSKADLYGRDAIRNLLARAEHAIRIGDLLKAIRGSDADKYEAVETEIYTQISDYICTTQGGSFPLCETVAMSLR
;
A
#
# COMPACT_ATOMS: atom_id res chain seq x y z
N MET A 1 72.77 -9.04 1.74
CA MET A 1 72.56 -9.35 0.31
C MET A 1 71.48 -10.41 0.22
N THR A 2 70.29 -9.96 -0.18
CA THR A 2 69.39 -10.56 -1.20
C THR A 2 69.12 -12.08 -1.22
N GLU A 3 67.83 -12.37 -1.03
CA GLU A 3 66.93 -13.34 -1.71
C GLU A 3 67.42 -14.75 -2.09
N GLN A 4 66.62 -15.74 -1.69
CA GLN A 4 66.01 -16.64 -2.68
C GLN A 4 64.68 -17.24 -2.17
N VAL A 5 63.67 -17.09 -3.03
CA VAL A 5 62.31 -17.64 -2.96
C VAL A 5 62.37 -19.14 -3.25
N VAL A 6 61.69 -19.95 -2.42
CA VAL A 6 61.46 -21.38 -2.68
C VAL A 6 59.94 -21.65 -2.63
N LEU A 7 59.36 -21.97 -3.79
CA LEU A 7 58.08 -22.65 -3.92
C LEU A 7 58.23 -24.12 -3.46
N PRO A 8 57.16 -24.75 -2.99
CA PRO A 8 56.96 -26.13 -3.40
C PRO A 8 55.55 -26.45 -3.90
N SER A 9 55.59 -27.31 -4.90
CA SER A 9 54.54 -27.99 -5.64
C SER A 9 53.80 -29.01 -4.78
N GLY A 10 52.57 -29.32 -5.19
CA GLY A 10 51.56 -30.04 -4.41
C GLY A 10 51.82 -31.50 -4.06
N SER A 11 50.98 -32.01 -3.16
CA SER A 11 50.38 -33.35 -3.30
C SER A 11 49.04 -33.39 -2.56
N ASN A 12 48.07 -34.00 -3.24
CA ASN A 12 46.68 -34.17 -2.87
C ASN A 12 46.50 -35.03 -1.62
N GLU A 13 45.63 -34.60 -0.70
CA GLU A 13 44.83 -35.50 0.13
C GLU A 13 43.43 -34.92 0.31
N ALA A 14 42.45 -35.55 -0.33
CA ALA A 14 41.04 -35.19 -0.28
C ALA A 14 40.45 -35.55 1.09
N LYS A 15 39.94 -34.56 1.82
CA LYS A 15 39.02 -34.76 2.94
C LYS A 15 37.58 -34.53 2.47
N PRO A 16 36.62 -35.38 2.88
CA PRO A 16 35.26 -35.30 2.38
C PRO A 16 34.56 -34.05 2.94
N VAL A 17 34.12 -33.18 2.03
CA VAL A 17 33.24 -32.06 2.35
C VAL A 17 31.87 -32.63 2.68
N SER A 18 31.59 -32.67 3.98
CA SER A 18 30.26 -32.89 4.53
C SER A 18 29.28 -31.90 3.90
N SER A 19 28.35 -32.43 3.11
CA SER A 19 27.14 -31.78 2.62
C SER A 19 26.35 -31.16 3.77
N ARG A 20 26.48 -29.84 3.95
CA ARG A 20 25.43 -29.01 4.53
C ARG A 20 24.70 -28.33 3.39
N THR A 21 23.64 -29.00 2.93
CA THR A 21 22.53 -28.38 2.21
C THR A 21 21.86 -27.38 3.15
N GLY A 22 22.42 -26.18 3.24
CA GLY A 22 21.73 -25.01 3.76
C GLY A 22 20.90 -24.41 2.63
N PHE A 23 19.68 -24.92 2.47
CA PHE A 23 18.68 -24.29 1.61
C PHE A 23 18.32 -22.94 2.24
N VAL A 24 18.66 -21.84 1.58
CA VAL A 24 18.14 -20.51 1.92
C VAL A 24 16.96 -20.27 0.98
N PRO A 25 15.71 -20.24 1.46
CA PRO A 25 14.55 -19.95 0.62
C PRO A 25 14.68 -18.59 -0.05
N GLY A 26 14.33 -18.55 -1.33
CA GLY A 26 14.63 -17.51 -2.30
C GLY A 26 14.08 -16.13 -1.98
N THR A 27 14.96 -15.15 -2.12
CA THR A 27 14.62 -13.74 -2.26
C THR A 27 14.03 -13.51 -3.66
N PHE A 28 12.83 -12.94 -3.73
CA PHE A 28 12.22 -12.55 -5.00
C PHE A 28 13.04 -11.42 -5.64
N HIS A 29 13.59 -11.65 -6.85
CA HIS A 29 14.32 -10.62 -7.60
C HIS A 29 13.66 -10.42 -8.97
N LEU A 30 13.01 -9.27 -9.15
CA LEU A 30 12.48 -8.90 -10.45
C LEU A 30 13.63 -8.59 -11.41
N SER A 31 13.81 -9.42 -12.44
CA SER A 31 14.85 -9.20 -13.45
C SER A 31 14.46 -8.07 -14.41
N PRO A 32 15.42 -7.38 -15.05
CA PRO A 32 15.11 -6.35 -16.07
C PRO A 32 14.24 -6.87 -17.23
N LEU A 33 14.35 -8.17 -17.55
CA LEU A 33 13.47 -8.83 -18.52
C LEU A 33 12.04 -8.96 -17.98
N GLY A 34 11.90 -9.33 -16.70
CA GLY A 34 10.62 -9.40 -15.99
C GLY A 34 9.93 -8.04 -15.93
N GLU A 35 10.66 -6.98 -15.55
CA GLU A 35 10.16 -5.60 -15.56
C GLU A 35 9.58 -5.23 -16.93
N ARG A 36 10.38 -5.42 -18.00
CA ARG A 36 9.97 -5.10 -19.36
C ARG A 36 8.73 -5.87 -19.79
N ASN A 37 8.64 -7.15 -19.44
CA ASN A 37 7.50 -7.99 -19.81
C ASN A 37 6.22 -7.57 -19.07
N LEU A 38 6.31 -7.21 -17.78
CA LEU A 38 5.19 -6.69 -17.00
C LEU A 38 4.64 -5.39 -17.62
N LEU A 39 5.53 -4.44 -17.92
CA LEU A 39 5.15 -3.16 -18.52
C LEU A 39 4.54 -3.35 -19.92
N TRP A 40 5.13 -4.23 -20.73
CA TRP A 40 4.60 -4.54 -22.05
C TRP A 40 3.20 -5.16 -21.99
N ALA A 41 2.98 -6.10 -21.07
CA ALA A 41 1.66 -6.71 -20.86
C ALA A 41 0.61 -5.67 -20.44
N ALA A 42 0.95 -4.78 -19.51
CA ALA A 42 0.05 -3.71 -19.07
C ALA A 42 -0.32 -2.73 -20.20
N CYS A 43 0.64 -2.40 -21.08
CA CYS A 43 0.41 -1.52 -22.22
C CYS A 43 -0.41 -2.17 -23.35
N SER A 44 -0.31 -3.49 -23.51
CA SER A 44 -0.91 -4.21 -24.65
C SER A 44 -2.45 -4.13 -24.68
N LYS A 45 -3.08 -3.99 -23.52
CA LYS A 45 -4.53 -3.82 -23.37
C LYS A 45 -5.05 -2.44 -23.80
N ASN A 46 -4.17 -1.43 -23.86
CA ASN A 46 -4.53 -0.06 -24.24
C ASN A 46 -4.51 0.18 -25.76
N GLY A 47 -4.01 -0.79 -26.54
CA GLY A 47 -3.79 -0.65 -27.99
C GLY A 47 -4.95 -1.09 -28.89
N SER A 48 -6.00 -1.71 -28.36
CA SER A 48 -7.09 -2.27 -29.19
C SER A 48 -8.16 -1.23 -29.52
N GLY A 49 -7.78 -0.23 -30.31
CA GLY A 49 -8.71 0.41 -31.25
C GLY A 49 -8.88 -0.51 -32.45
N SER A 50 -10.10 -1.03 -32.63
CA SER A 50 -10.62 -1.74 -33.81
C SER A 50 -9.60 -2.17 -34.88
N HIS A 51 -9.24 -3.45 -34.94
CA HIS A 51 -9.06 -4.17 -36.21
C HIS A 51 -9.07 -5.69 -35.96
N ILE A 52 -9.59 -6.39 -36.98
CA ILE A 52 -9.90 -7.81 -37.08
C ILE A 52 -8.62 -8.66 -37.12
N GLU A 53 -8.70 -9.87 -36.55
CA GLU A 53 -7.82 -11.04 -36.72
C GLU A 53 -6.39 -10.96 -36.16
N ASP A 54 -6.18 -11.58 -35.00
CA ASP A 54 -5.38 -12.81 -34.89
C ASP A 54 -5.50 -13.44 -33.49
N ASP A 55 -5.64 -14.76 -33.46
CA ASP A 55 -5.80 -15.68 -32.32
C ASP A 55 -4.51 -15.86 -31.49
N TYR A 56 -3.82 -14.76 -31.20
CA TYR A 56 -2.73 -14.75 -30.23
C TYR A 56 -3.25 -14.16 -28.93
N SER A 57 -3.37 -15.01 -27.91
CA SER A 57 -3.76 -14.63 -26.55
C SER A 57 -2.99 -13.38 -26.13
N GLN A 58 -3.68 -12.24 -26.04
CA GLN A 58 -3.02 -11.00 -25.66
C GLN A 58 -2.30 -11.18 -24.32
N PRO A 59 -1.08 -10.64 -24.17
CA PRO A 59 -0.35 -10.70 -22.90
C PRO A 59 -1.14 -9.97 -21.81
N SER A 60 -1.68 -10.70 -20.83
CA SER A 60 -2.29 -10.09 -19.65
C SER A 60 -1.28 -9.93 -18.52
N LEU A 61 -1.33 -8.79 -17.84
CA LEU A 61 -0.53 -8.56 -16.63
C LEU A 61 -0.82 -9.63 -15.57
N SER A 62 -2.09 -10.01 -15.40
CA SER A 62 -2.49 -11.05 -14.45
C SER A 62 -1.82 -12.40 -14.69
N ARG A 63 -1.71 -12.81 -15.96
CA ARG A 63 -1.00 -14.04 -16.36
C ARG A 63 0.49 -13.96 -16.03
N PHE A 64 1.14 -12.85 -16.40
CA PHE A 64 2.57 -12.68 -16.10
C PHE A 64 2.87 -12.66 -14.61
N VAL A 65 2.04 -12.01 -13.78
CA VAL A 65 2.22 -12.00 -12.32
C VAL A 65 2.06 -13.41 -11.75
N ARG A 66 1.08 -14.18 -12.22
CA ARG A 66 0.89 -15.58 -11.83
C ARG A 66 2.11 -16.42 -12.19
N ASP A 67 2.57 -16.36 -13.44
CA ASP A 67 3.76 -17.08 -13.90
C ASP A 67 4.97 -16.73 -13.03
N ILE A 68 5.19 -15.44 -12.75
CA ILE A 68 6.30 -14.98 -11.92
C ILE A 68 6.22 -15.55 -10.48
N PHE A 69 5.02 -15.58 -9.88
CA PHE A 69 4.81 -16.13 -8.55
C PHE A 69 5.04 -17.64 -8.53
N ASP A 70 4.49 -18.37 -9.50
CA ASP A 70 4.65 -19.82 -9.64
C ASP A 70 6.12 -20.22 -9.82
N HIS A 71 6.86 -19.53 -10.70
CA HIS A 71 8.29 -19.78 -10.92
C HIS A 71 9.14 -19.43 -9.69
N SER A 72 8.69 -18.50 -8.86
CA SER A 72 9.37 -18.08 -7.64
C SER A 72 8.97 -18.90 -6.41
N GLY A 73 8.01 -19.83 -6.56
CA GLY A 73 7.46 -20.61 -5.44
C GLY A 73 6.66 -19.76 -4.44
N ILE A 74 6.10 -18.63 -4.89
CA ILE A 74 5.33 -17.71 -4.06
C ILE A 74 3.84 -18.06 -4.22
N SER A 75 3.19 -18.43 -3.12
CA SER A 75 1.74 -18.69 -3.09
C SER A 75 0.96 -17.37 -3.02
N VAL A 76 -0.01 -17.20 -3.92
CA VAL A 76 -0.94 -16.04 -3.92
C VAL A 76 -1.67 -15.92 -2.58
N MET A 77 -2.15 -17.05 -2.05
CA MET A 77 -2.87 -17.08 -0.77
C MET A 77 -1.96 -16.72 0.41
N ASP A 78 -0.68 -17.09 0.35
CA ASP A 78 0.29 -16.77 1.41
C ASP A 78 0.61 -15.28 1.39
N VAL A 79 0.74 -14.67 0.20
CA VAL A 79 0.93 -13.22 0.04
C VAL A 79 -0.24 -12.45 0.65
N VAL A 80 -1.47 -12.82 0.31
CA VAL A 80 -2.69 -12.19 0.84
C VAL A 80 -2.78 -12.34 2.35
N THR A 81 -2.56 -13.57 2.86
CA THR A 81 -2.63 -13.85 4.29
C THR A 81 -1.60 -13.04 5.05
N LYS A 82 -0.34 -13.05 4.60
CA LYS A 82 0.74 -12.31 5.24
C LYS A 82 0.49 -10.80 5.23
N TYR A 83 0.00 -10.25 4.11
CA TYR A 83 -0.38 -8.84 4.06
C TYR A 83 -1.48 -8.51 5.08
N LEU A 84 -2.58 -9.28 5.10
CA LEU A 84 -3.70 -9.02 5.99
C LEU A 84 -3.30 -9.17 7.46
N GLU A 85 -2.46 -10.13 7.82
CA GLU A 85 -1.93 -10.27 9.18
C GLU A 85 -1.10 -9.06 9.63
N LEU A 86 -0.32 -8.47 8.71
CA LEU A 86 0.55 -7.32 9.00
C LEU A 86 -0.20 -5.98 8.97
N ALA A 87 -1.12 -5.80 8.02
CA ALA A 87 -1.73 -4.51 7.72
C ALA A 87 -3.11 -4.33 8.38
N TYR A 88 -3.92 -5.39 8.48
CA TYR A 88 -5.36 -5.24 8.72
C TYR A 88 -5.70 -4.57 10.05
N HIS A 89 -4.87 -4.76 11.08
CA HIS A 89 -5.13 -4.16 12.39
C HIS A 89 -5.11 -2.62 12.37
N TRP A 90 -4.36 -2.02 11.44
CA TRP A 90 -4.14 -0.59 11.39
C TRP A 90 -4.54 0.08 10.08
N LEU A 91 -4.61 -0.69 8.98
CA LEU A 91 -5.03 -0.26 7.65
C LEU A 91 -6.03 -1.26 7.02
N PRO A 92 -7.23 -1.44 7.60
CA PRO A 92 -8.28 -2.29 7.02
C PRO A 92 -8.99 -1.59 5.84
N THR A 93 -8.26 -1.26 4.77
CA THR A 93 -8.83 -0.67 3.54
C THR A 93 -9.31 -1.73 2.53
N LEU A 94 -9.06 -3.00 2.84
CA LEU A 94 -9.46 -4.15 2.05
C LEU A 94 -10.48 -4.99 2.83
N ASP A 95 -11.54 -5.42 2.16
CA ASP A 95 -12.43 -6.45 2.68
C ASP A 95 -11.74 -7.82 2.63
N ARG A 96 -11.62 -8.50 3.77
CA ARG A 96 -10.85 -9.75 3.86
C ARG A 96 -11.47 -10.86 3.02
N ASP A 97 -12.78 -11.02 3.12
CA ASP A 97 -13.49 -12.12 2.49
C ASP A 97 -13.50 -11.95 0.96
N ALA A 98 -13.70 -10.72 0.48
CA ALA A 98 -13.61 -10.38 -0.93
C ALA A 98 -12.20 -10.64 -1.48
N VAL A 99 -11.14 -10.19 -0.79
CA VAL A 99 -9.76 -10.40 -1.24
C VAL A 99 -9.38 -11.87 -1.24
N TYR A 100 -9.79 -12.65 -0.24
CA TYR A 100 -9.58 -14.10 -0.25
C TYR A 100 -10.34 -14.79 -1.40
N GLY A 101 -11.57 -14.35 -1.68
CA GLY A 101 -12.35 -14.82 -2.83
C GLY A 101 -11.66 -14.53 -4.16
N GLU A 102 -11.20 -13.28 -4.37
CA GLU A 102 -10.46 -12.89 -5.57
C GLU A 102 -9.12 -13.64 -5.69
N ALA A 103 -8.43 -13.90 -4.59
CA ALA A 103 -7.18 -14.68 -4.58
C ALA A 103 -7.38 -16.13 -5.01
N ALA A 104 -8.45 -16.76 -4.52
CA ALA A 104 -8.84 -18.11 -4.92
C ALA A 104 -9.19 -18.15 -6.41
N TYR A 105 -9.99 -17.18 -6.88
CA TYR A 105 -10.36 -17.06 -8.28
C TYR A 105 -9.12 -16.83 -9.18
N PHE A 106 -8.25 -15.90 -8.81
CA PHE A 106 -6.99 -15.60 -9.48
C PHE A 106 -6.06 -16.82 -9.58
N SER A 107 -6.18 -17.79 -8.68
CA SER A 107 -5.39 -19.03 -8.76
C SER A 107 -6.02 -20.09 -9.66
N SER A 108 -7.34 -20.01 -9.89
CA SER A 108 -8.14 -21.06 -10.55
C SER A 108 -8.52 -20.77 -12.01
N ASP A 109 -8.66 -19.49 -12.40
CA ASP A 109 -9.20 -19.11 -13.72
C ASP A 109 -8.18 -18.26 -14.50
N GLU A 110 -7.83 -18.69 -15.72
CA GLU A 110 -6.92 -17.97 -16.62
C GLU A 110 -7.65 -17.08 -17.64
N SER A 111 -8.98 -17.16 -17.72
CA SER A 111 -9.75 -16.61 -18.84
C SER A 111 -10.07 -15.13 -18.69
N ILE A 112 -10.10 -14.59 -17.46
CA ILE A 112 -10.40 -13.18 -17.19
C ILE A 112 -9.13 -12.43 -16.77
N SER A 113 -8.87 -11.30 -17.41
CA SER A 113 -7.75 -10.41 -17.09
C SER A 113 -8.06 -9.57 -15.85
N HIS A 114 -7.43 -9.91 -14.73
CA HIS A 114 -7.53 -9.20 -13.44
C HIS A 114 -6.30 -8.33 -13.17
N ASP A 115 -5.98 -7.43 -14.10
CA ASP A 115 -4.71 -6.68 -14.05
C ASP A 115 -4.58 -5.78 -12.81
N SER A 116 -5.68 -5.17 -12.33
CA SER A 116 -5.65 -4.41 -11.06
C SER A 116 -5.40 -5.29 -9.84
N PHE A 117 -5.95 -6.50 -9.81
CA PHE A 117 -5.70 -7.44 -8.71
C PHE A 117 -4.29 -8.01 -8.77
N ALA A 118 -3.76 -8.22 -9.97
CA ALA A 118 -2.36 -8.59 -10.18
C ALA A 118 -1.42 -7.52 -9.61
N LEU A 119 -1.70 -6.23 -9.87
CA LEU A 119 -0.96 -5.13 -9.23
C LEU A 119 -1.15 -5.13 -7.71
N LEU A 120 -2.37 -5.40 -7.21
CA LEU A 120 -2.63 -5.49 -5.77
C LEU A 120 -1.78 -6.57 -5.11
N LEU A 121 -1.65 -7.75 -5.73
CA LEU A 121 -0.78 -8.83 -5.25
C LEU A 121 0.69 -8.44 -5.21
N LEU A 122 1.20 -7.72 -6.22
CA LEU A 122 2.57 -7.18 -6.19
C LEU A 122 2.75 -6.18 -5.05
N CYS A 123 1.78 -5.29 -4.83
CA CYS A 123 1.78 -4.33 -3.72
C CYS A 123 1.77 -5.03 -2.34
N MET A 124 0.93 -6.05 -2.17
CA MET A 124 0.86 -6.86 -0.95
C MET A 124 2.17 -7.60 -0.70
N HIS A 125 2.75 -8.20 -1.74
CA HIS A 125 4.01 -8.91 -1.65
C HIS A 125 5.15 -7.98 -1.20
N MET A 126 5.30 -6.83 -1.87
CA MET A 126 6.28 -5.80 -1.49
C MET A 126 6.11 -5.35 -0.04
N PHE A 127 4.87 -5.06 0.37
CA PHE A 127 4.57 -4.61 1.72
C PHE A 127 4.93 -5.67 2.77
N ALA A 128 4.68 -6.95 2.46
CA ALA A 128 4.89 -8.05 3.38
C ALA A 128 6.36 -8.55 3.42
N GLU A 129 7.24 -8.06 2.55
CA GLU A 129 8.66 -8.40 2.60
C GLU A 129 9.36 -7.68 3.76
N SER A 130 10.21 -8.41 4.50
CA SER A 130 10.93 -7.84 5.64
C SER A 130 12.11 -6.97 5.16
N PRO A 131 12.34 -5.80 5.76
CA PRO A 131 13.39 -4.85 5.33
C PRO A 131 14.84 -5.29 5.62
N CYS A 132 15.07 -6.53 6.08
CA CYS A 132 16.27 -6.89 6.83
C CYS A 132 17.36 -7.66 6.07
N GLN A 133 17.42 -7.61 4.72
CA GLN A 133 18.53 -8.21 3.97
C GLN A 133 19.10 -7.22 2.95
N HIS A 134 20.38 -6.86 3.10
CA HIS A 134 21.05 -5.81 2.32
C HIS A 134 21.05 -6.05 0.79
N GLN A 135 20.93 -7.29 0.31
CA GLN A 135 20.76 -7.59 -1.13
C GLN A 135 19.32 -7.43 -1.62
N SER A 136 18.33 -7.53 -0.72
CA SER A 136 16.91 -7.39 -1.03
C SER A 136 16.52 -5.95 -1.39
N GLN A 137 17.27 -4.95 -0.90
CA GLN A 137 16.94 -3.54 -1.11
C GLN A 137 16.96 -3.11 -2.58
N LEU A 138 17.88 -3.66 -3.40
CA LEU A 138 17.94 -3.36 -4.84
C LEU A 138 16.75 -3.99 -5.60
N ALA A 139 16.42 -5.24 -5.29
CA ALA A 139 15.29 -5.96 -5.88
C ALA A 139 13.94 -5.35 -5.49
N GLN A 140 13.79 -5.00 -4.22
CA GLN A 140 12.61 -4.32 -3.68
C GLN A 140 12.44 -2.93 -4.28
N SER A 141 13.55 -2.23 -4.56
CA SER A 141 13.53 -0.97 -5.31
C SER A 141 13.01 -1.17 -6.74
N ALA A 142 13.49 -2.19 -7.46
CA ALA A 142 13.04 -2.51 -8.82
C ALA A 142 11.56 -2.89 -8.91
N LEU A 143 11.08 -3.75 -8.01
CA LEU A 143 9.68 -4.14 -7.95
C LEU A 143 8.79 -2.93 -7.62
N TYR A 144 9.21 -2.07 -6.68
CA TYR A 144 8.49 -0.85 -6.34
C TYR A 144 8.40 0.12 -7.52
N GLN A 145 9.51 0.39 -8.21
CA GLN A 145 9.50 1.26 -9.40
C GLN A 145 8.60 0.69 -10.51
N THR A 146 8.66 -0.62 -10.73
CA THR A 146 7.80 -1.30 -11.72
C THR A 146 6.33 -1.20 -11.33
N ALA A 147 5.98 -1.44 -10.07
CA ALA A 147 4.62 -1.32 -9.57
C ALA A 147 4.07 0.11 -9.71
N ARG A 148 4.89 1.15 -9.46
CA ARG A 148 4.50 2.55 -9.73
C ARG A 148 4.21 2.80 -11.20
N GLN A 149 5.04 2.28 -12.09
CA GLN A 149 4.82 2.42 -13.54
C GLN A 149 3.54 1.69 -13.98
N LEU A 150 3.32 0.47 -13.49
CA LEU A 150 2.09 -0.29 -13.73
C LEU A 150 0.87 0.47 -13.20
N PHE A 151 0.95 1.06 -12.02
CA PHE A 151 -0.13 1.86 -11.44
C PHE A 151 -0.55 3.02 -12.36
N VAL A 152 0.43 3.77 -12.90
CA VAL A 152 0.15 4.88 -13.84
C VAL A 152 -0.43 4.37 -15.17
N ILE A 153 0.10 3.26 -15.71
CA ILE A 153 -0.41 2.66 -16.95
C ILE A 153 -1.86 2.22 -16.76
N LEU A 154 -2.15 1.45 -15.71
CA LEU A 154 -3.47 0.90 -15.43
C LEU A 154 -4.49 1.97 -15.05
N GLN A 155 -4.07 3.08 -14.46
CA GLN A 155 -4.95 4.24 -14.22
C GLN A 155 -5.56 4.78 -15.51
N SER A 156 -4.80 4.73 -16.61
CA SER A 156 -5.21 5.22 -17.93
C SER A 156 -5.94 4.15 -18.75
N SER A 157 -5.98 2.90 -18.28
CA SER A 157 -6.60 1.76 -18.96
C SER A 157 -8.11 1.70 -18.72
N ALA A 158 -8.88 1.43 -19.79
CA ALA A 158 -10.31 1.15 -19.68
C ALA A 158 -10.55 -0.22 -19.03
N GLY A 159 -11.64 -0.34 -18.26
CA GLY A 159 -12.04 -1.61 -17.64
C GLY A 159 -11.25 -2.00 -16.38
N THR A 160 -10.33 -1.15 -15.91
CA THR A 160 -9.62 -1.38 -14.64
C THR A 160 -10.47 -0.95 -13.45
N SER A 161 -10.50 -1.77 -12.39
CA SER A 161 -11.19 -1.40 -11.15
C SER A 161 -10.49 -0.21 -10.48
N ALA A 162 -11.17 0.93 -10.45
CA ALA A 162 -10.65 2.15 -9.83
C ALA A 162 -10.50 2.03 -8.31
N LEU A 163 -11.37 1.25 -7.65
CA LEU A 163 -11.25 0.96 -6.22
C LEU A 163 -10.00 0.13 -5.93
N THR A 164 -9.79 -0.94 -6.68
CA THR A 164 -8.61 -1.80 -6.52
C THR A 164 -7.32 -1.01 -6.79
N LEU A 165 -7.31 -0.13 -7.81
CA LEU A 165 -6.19 0.78 -8.05
C LEU A 165 -5.97 1.73 -6.87
N LEU A 166 -7.03 2.34 -6.33
CA LEU A 166 -6.94 3.21 -5.17
C LEU A 166 -6.29 2.48 -3.98
N GLN A 167 -6.72 1.25 -3.71
CA GLN A 167 -6.16 0.39 -2.67
C GLN A 167 -4.68 0.06 -2.94
N CYS A 168 -4.29 -0.21 -4.20
CA CYS A 168 -2.88 -0.35 -4.58
C CYS A 168 -2.07 0.91 -4.24
N GLY A 169 -2.59 2.09 -4.61
CA GLY A 169 -1.95 3.37 -4.34
C GLY A 169 -1.74 3.65 -2.84
N ILE A 170 -2.72 3.29 -2.00
CA ILE A 170 -2.63 3.39 -0.53
C ILE A 170 -1.51 2.47 -0.01
N ILE A 171 -1.43 1.22 -0.46
CA ILE A 171 -0.39 0.27 -0.04
C ILE A 171 1.00 0.71 -0.51
N MET A 172 1.12 1.19 -1.74
CA MET A 172 2.40 1.72 -2.27
C MET A 172 2.86 2.97 -1.51
N THR A 173 1.94 3.87 -1.16
CA THR A 173 2.24 5.07 -0.37
C THR A 173 2.71 4.68 1.03
N THR A 174 2.08 3.68 1.63
CA THR A 174 2.51 3.12 2.91
C THR A 174 3.93 2.56 2.83
N TYR A 175 4.21 1.72 1.82
CA TYR A 175 5.53 1.16 1.58
C TYR A 175 6.58 2.28 1.45
N ALA A 176 6.27 3.31 0.66
CA ALA A 176 7.15 4.45 0.45
C ALA A 176 7.45 5.21 1.75
N CYS A 177 6.43 5.45 2.58
CA CYS A 177 6.60 6.06 3.91
C CYS A 177 7.53 5.21 4.80
N GLY A 178 7.32 3.90 4.85
CA GLY A 178 8.14 2.97 5.64
C GLY A 178 9.61 2.91 5.20
N HIS A 179 9.91 3.29 3.96
CA HIS A 179 11.26 3.29 3.38
C HIS A 179 11.87 4.70 3.27
N GLY A 180 11.21 5.74 3.80
CA GLY A 180 11.70 7.12 3.71
C GLY A 180 11.62 7.74 2.31
N LEU A 181 10.79 7.19 1.43
CA LEU A 181 10.52 7.68 0.07
C LEU A 181 9.35 8.67 0.07
N SER A 182 9.49 9.73 0.87
CA SER A 182 8.46 10.74 1.14
C SER A 182 7.92 11.44 -0.12
N ARG A 183 8.81 11.76 -1.07
CA ARG A 183 8.43 12.40 -2.34
C ARG A 183 7.55 11.47 -3.17
N GLU A 184 7.97 10.22 -3.33
CA GLU A 184 7.26 9.20 -4.08
C GLU A 184 5.92 8.85 -3.42
N ALA A 185 5.88 8.85 -2.08
CA ALA A 185 4.66 8.73 -1.29
C ALA A 185 3.69 9.87 -1.61
N TYR A 186 4.15 11.12 -1.55
CA TYR A 186 3.35 12.31 -1.86
C TYR A 186 2.78 12.32 -3.29
N GLU A 187 3.62 11.97 -4.28
CA GLU A 187 3.22 11.86 -5.69
C GLU A 187 2.13 10.79 -5.88
N THR A 188 2.31 9.62 -5.27
CA THR A 188 1.36 8.51 -5.34
C THR A 188 0.04 8.86 -4.65
N LEU A 189 0.11 9.51 -3.49
CA LEU A 189 -1.07 9.93 -2.72
C LEU A 189 -1.89 10.99 -3.46
N THR A 190 -1.23 11.89 -4.20
CA THR A 190 -1.90 12.87 -5.07
C THR A 190 -2.77 12.17 -6.13
N ILE A 191 -2.27 11.09 -6.72
CA ILE A 191 -3.03 10.28 -7.68
C ILE A 191 -4.22 9.59 -6.99
N CYS A 192 -4.02 9.05 -5.79
CA CYS A 192 -5.07 8.41 -4.98
C CYS A 192 -6.23 9.38 -4.70
N ILE A 193 -5.94 10.65 -4.44
CA ILE A 193 -6.95 11.68 -4.20
C ILE A 193 -7.79 11.95 -5.46
N GLY A 194 -7.16 11.96 -6.64
CA GLY A 194 -7.89 12.03 -7.90
C GLY A 194 -8.83 10.84 -8.09
N LEU A 195 -8.34 9.62 -7.81
CA LEU A 195 -9.12 8.38 -7.93
C LEU A 195 -10.31 8.35 -6.95
N ILE A 196 -10.10 8.64 -5.67
CA ILE A 196 -11.17 8.59 -4.67
C ILE A 196 -12.23 9.68 -4.90
N ARG A 197 -11.84 10.86 -5.40
CA ARG A 197 -12.79 11.90 -5.80
C ARG A 197 -13.63 11.47 -6.99
N ARG A 198 -13.03 10.82 -8.00
CA ARG A 198 -13.76 10.23 -9.13
C ARG A 198 -14.78 9.20 -8.66
N LEU A 199 -14.33 8.25 -7.83
CA LEU A 199 -15.19 7.21 -7.24
C LEU A 199 -16.30 7.80 -6.36
N SER A 200 -16.01 8.88 -5.63
CA SER A 200 -17.02 9.56 -4.80
C SER A 200 -18.10 10.19 -5.67
N ILE A 201 -17.73 10.87 -6.77
CA ILE A 201 -18.74 11.41 -7.70
C ILE A 201 -19.67 10.28 -8.16
N ASP A 202 -19.11 9.16 -8.62
CA ASP A 202 -19.87 8.03 -9.14
C ASP A 202 -20.71 7.32 -8.06
N GLY A 203 -20.20 7.23 -6.82
CA GLY A 203 -20.82 6.53 -5.69
C GLY A 203 -21.91 7.32 -4.95
N TYR A 204 -21.83 8.65 -4.94
CA TYR A 204 -22.84 9.52 -4.31
C TYR A 204 -23.95 9.96 -5.29
N THR A 205 -23.73 9.83 -6.61
CA THR A 205 -24.77 10.08 -7.60
C THR A 205 -25.69 8.86 -7.74
N ALA A 206 -26.84 8.93 -7.07
CA ALA A 206 -28.08 8.15 -7.27
C ALA A 206 -28.29 6.84 -6.48
N PRO A 207 -28.95 6.91 -5.31
CA PRO A 207 -29.64 5.77 -4.69
C PRO A 207 -30.87 5.26 -5.48
N GLU A 208 -31.31 5.96 -6.54
CA GLU A 208 -32.65 5.80 -7.13
C GLU A 208 -32.72 5.01 -8.45
N LEU A 209 -31.60 4.62 -9.07
CA LEU A 209 -31.59 3.73 -10.24
C LEU A 209 -30.89 2.38 -9.92
N LYS A 210 -31.41 1.67 -8.92
CA LYS A 210 -30.91 0.33 -8.54
C LYS A 210 -31.52 -0.78 -9.39
N ASN A 211 -31.22 -0.83 -10.68
CA ASN A 211 -31.63 -1.96 -11.53
C ASN A 211 -30.59 -2.42 -12.56
N ASP A 212 -29.37 -1.87 -12.60
CA ASP A 212 -28.33 -2.42 -13.46
C ASP A 212 -27.48 -3.44 -12.70
N SER A 213 -27.69 -4.72 -13.02
CA SER A 213 -26.99 -5.89 -12.52
C SER A 213 -25.54 -6.02 -13.02
N ASN A 214 -24.88 -4.91 -13.35
CA ASN A 214 -23.56 -4.91 -14.00
C ASN A 214 -22.57 -3.86 -13.44
N GLY A 215 -22.84 -3.29 -12.27
CA GLY A 215 -22.08 -2.16 -11.75
C GLY A 215 -21.04 -2.55 -10.69
N ASN A 216 -19.78 -2.21 -10.96
CA ASN A 216 -18.66 -2.13 -10.02
C ASN A 216 -18.90 -1.01 -8.99
N HIS A 217 -19.95 -1.14 -8.18
CA HIS A 217 -20.35 -0.15 -7.19
C HIS A 217 -19.59 -0.39 -5.88
N CYS A 218 -18.62 0.48 -5.60
CA CYS A 218 -17.95 0.54 -4.31
C CYS A 218 -18.97 0.92 -3.22
N SER A 219 -18.96 0.21 -2.09
CA SER A 219 -19.80 0.57 -0.95
C SER A 219 -19.31 1.88 -0.30
N GLN A 220 -20.25 2.57 0.35
CA GLN A 220 -19.94 3.77 1.13
C GLN A 220 -18.83 3.52 2.16
N LEU A 221 -18.87 2.37 2.82
CA LEU A 221 -17.89 2.00 3.84
C LEU A 221 -16.49 1.81 3.24
N GLU A 222 -16.36 1.17 2.08
CA GLU A 222 -15.07 1.00 1.40
C GLU A 222 -14.46 2.35 1.01
N LEU A 223 -15.29 3.31 0.56
CA LEU A 223 -14.83 4.68 0.31
C LEU A 223 -14.38 5.38 1.59
N ASP A 224 -15.14 5.28 2.68
CA ASP A 224 -14.79 5.88 3.97
C ASP A 224 -13.48 5.28 4.54
N LEU A 225 -13.25 3.98 4.35
CA LEU A 225 -12.01 3.32 4.73
C LEU A 225 -10.82 3.77 3.87
N CYS A 226 -11.01 3.89 2.56
CA CYS A 226 -9.97 4.44 1.68
C CYS A 226 -9.66 5.90 2.01
N TRP A 227 -10.67 6.74 2.26
CA TRP A 227 -10.48 8.12 2.73
C TRP A 227 -9.67 8.15 4.02
N SER A 228 -9.99 7.26 4.97
CA SER A 228 -9.29 7.17 6.24
C SER A 228 -7.82 6.82 6.06
N GLY A 229 -7.50 5.84 5.20
CA GLY A 229 -6.13 5.50 4.84
C GLY A 229 -5.38 6.67 4.20
N ILE A 230 -6.01 7.39 3.26
CA ILE A 230 -5.42 8.58 2.61
C ILE A 230 -5.11 9.68 3.64
N ILE A 231 -6.04 9.97 4.55
CA ILE A 231 -5.87 11.00 5.58
C ILE A 231 -4.65 10.70 6.44
N LEU A 232 -4.55 9.46 6.95
CA LEU A 232 -3.42 9.05 7.80
C LEU A 232 -2.09 9.13 7.05
N LEU A 233 -2.06 8.71 5.79
CA LEU A 233 -0.86 8.79 4.96
C LEU A 233 -0.49 10.23 4.60
N ASP A 234 -1.46 11.11 4.33
CA ASP A 234 -1.23 12.55 4.06
C ASP A 234 -0.51 13.21 5.24
N ARG A 235 -0.96 12.94 6.46
CA ARG A 235 -0.30 13.42 7.69
C ARG A 235 1.08 12.79 7.87
N THR A 236 1.21 11.48 7.66
CA THR A 236 2.50 10.77 7.77
C THR A 236 3.56 11.30 6.80
N VAL A 237 3.18 11.59 5.56
CA VAL A 237 4.08 12.12 4.53
C VAL A 237 4.55 13.53 4.89
N VAL A 238 3.65 14.40 5.33
CA VAL A 238 4.00 15.76 5.77
C VAL A 238 4.95 15.73 6.97
N LEU A 239 4.71 14.83 7.94
CA LEU A 239 5.59 14.63 9.09
C LEU A 239 6.98 14.11 8.74
N SER A 240 7.09 13.35 7.65
CA SER A 240 8.37 12.82 7.19
C SER A 240 9.23 13.89 6.50
N GLU A 241 8.65 15.04 6.15
CA GLU A 241 9.28 16.12 5.38
C GLU A 241 9.00 17.50 6.02
N ILE A 242 9.18 17.60 7.34
CA ILE A 242 8.98 18.83 8.12
C ILE A 242 9.74 20.02 7.50
N ASP A 243 10.94 19.78 6.97
CA ASP A 243 11.79 20.82 6.39
C ASP A 243 11.28 21.36 5.04
N ARG A 244 10.45 20.60 4.32
CA ARG A 244 10.00 20.97 2.96
C ARG A 244 8.61 21.60 2.89
N CYS A 245 7.90 21.69 4.02
CA CYS A 245 6.58 22.35 4.12
C CYS A 245 5.59 21.88 3.03
N LEU A 246 5.51 20.57 2.78
CA LEU A 246 4.52 20.02 1.84
C LEU A 246 3.10 20.43 2.28
N PRO A 247 2.22 20.85 1.36
CA PRO A 247 0.85 21.18 1.72
C PRO A 247 0.06 19.89 1.97
N TYR A 248 -0.86 19.93 2.93
CA TYR A 248 -1.81 18.83 3.10
C TYR A 248 -2.68 18.69 1.86
N LEU A 249 -2.88 17.45 1.43
CA LEU A 249 -3.72 17.14 0.29
C LEU A 249 -5.20 16.98 0.69
N VAL A 250 -5.48 16.62 1.95
CA VAL A 250 -6.84 16.39 2.46
C VAL A 250 -7.25 17.41 3.53
N GLU A 251 -8.47 17.93 3.37
CA GLU A 251 -9.16 18.83 4.30
C GLU A 251 -10.53 18.24 4.63
N ALA A 252 -11.10 18.62 5.78
CA ALA A 252 -12.40 18.11 6.26
C ALA A 252 -13.53 18.31 5.25
N ASN A 253 -13.52 19.43 4.52
CA ASN A 253 -14.52 19.79 3.52
C ASN A 253 -14.49 18.91 2.26
N HIS A 254 -13.42 18.12 2.04
CA HIS A 254 -13.33 17.17 0.94
C HIS A 254 -14.15 15.90 1.21
N LEU A 255 -14.51 15.66 2.48
CA LEU A 255 -15.28 14.49 2.87
C LEU A 255 -16.78 14.77 2.84
N PRO A 256 -17.59 13.79 2.42
CA PRO A 256 -19.04 13.88 2.48
C PRO A 256 -19.54 14.00 3.93
N PRO A 257 -20.52 14.87 4.21
CA PRO A 257 -21.05 15.04 5.56
C PRO A 257 -21.64 13.76 6.17
N SER A 258 -22.08 12.83 5.34
CA SER A 258 -22.62 11.53 5.74
C SER A 258 -21.55 10.45 5.98
N SER A 259 -20.27 10.77 5.80
CA SER A 259 -19.16 9.82 5.95
C SER A 259 -19.19 9.18 7.34
N ALA A 260 -18.92 7.87 7.40
CA ALA A 260 -18.76 7.14 8.65
C ALA A 260 -17.61 7.69 9.51
N ILE A 261 -16.65 8.38 8.90
CA ILE A 261 -15.55 9.07 9.60
C ILE A 261 -16.09 10.05 10.64
N PHE A 262 -17.21 10.74 10.37
CA PHE A 262 -17.81 11.70 11.32
C PHE A 262 -18.77 11.06 12.34
N GLN A 263 -18.96 9.75 12.29
CA GLN A 263 -19.90 9.01 13.15
C GLN A 263 -19.19 8.18 14.24
N VAL A 264 -17.88 8.34 14.37
CA VAL A 264 -17.04 7.67 15.36
C VAL A 264 -16.87 8.48 16.65
N SER A 265 -16.46 7.79 17.71
CA SER A 265 -16.22 8.37 19.03
C SER A 265 -14.76 8.19 19.47
N LYS A 266 -14.33 8.92 20.51
CA LYS A 266 -12.99 8.74 21.10
C LYS A 266 -12.74 7.31 21.61
N ALA A 267 -13.79 6.62 22.06
CA ALA A 267 -13.71 5.24 22.51
C ALA A 267 -13.33 4.25 21.38
N ASP A 268 -13.49 4.69 20.13
CA ASP A 268 -13.22 3.86 18.95
C ASP A 268 -11.76 3.92 18.51
N LEU A 269 -10.95 4.86 18.98
CA LEU A 269 -9.54 4.98 18.55
C LEU A 269 -8.72 3.69 18.77
N TYR A 270 -9.03 3.00 19.87
CA TYR A 270 -8.24 1.89 20.41
C TYR A 270 -9.13 0.71 20.80
N GLY A 271 -10.27 0.57 20.11
CA GLY A 271 -11.17 -0.55 20.29
C GLY A 271 -10.62 -1.86 19.71
N ARG A 272 -11.42 -2.93 19.80
CA ARG A 272 -11.10 -4.23 19.18
C ARG A 272 -11.48 -4.28 17.69
N ASP A 273 -12.25 -3.31 17.23
CA ASP A 273 -12.76 -3.25 15.87
C ASP A 273 -11.83 -2.41 15.01
N ALA A 274 -11.00 -3.06 14.18
CA ALA A 274 -10.00 -2.39 13.35
C ALA A 274 -10.63 -1.36 12.39
N ILE A 275 -11.83 -1.62 11.87
CA ILE A 275 -12.55 -0.72 10.95
C ILE A 275 -12.93 0.55 11.69
N ARG A 276 -13.57 0.43 12.86
CA ARG A 276 -13.92 1.60 13.68
C ARG A 276 -12.69 2.35 14.17
N ASN A 277 -11.61 1.61 14.50
CA ASN A 277 -10.33 2.22 14.84
C ASN A 277 -9.82 3.09 13.69
N LEU A 278 -9.74 2.57 12.46
CA LEU A 278 -9.25 3.33 11.31
C LEU A 278 -10.07 4.61 11.07
N LEU A 279 -11.40 4.51 11.09
CA LEU A 279 -12.30 5.65 10.93
C LEU A 279 -12.07 6.71 12.03
N ALA A 280 -11.95 6.27 13.30
CA ALA A 280 -11.70 7.15 14.43
C ALA A 280 -10.35 7.85 14.34
N ARG A 281 -9.31 7.15 13.89
CA ARG A 281 -7.96 7.72 13.73
C ARG A 281 -7.94 8.78 12.62
N ALA A 282 -8.66 8.56 11.53
CA ALA A 282 -8.77 9.53 10.45
C ALA A 282 -9.53 10.80 10.87
N GLU A 283 -10.65 10.62 11.57
CA GLU A 283 -11.43 11.71 12.16
C GLU A 283 -10.54 12.59 13.06
N HIS A 284 -9.77 11.93 13.92
CA HIS A 284 -8.87 12.56 14.85
C HIS A 284 -7.74 13.34 14.16
N ALA A 285 -7.11 12.72 13.16
CA ALA A 285 -6.04 13.33 12.36
C ALA A 285 -6.52 14.58 11.60
N ILE A 286 -7.79 14.62 11.18
CA ILE A 286 -8.41 15.83 10.61
C ILE A 286 -8.53 16.92 11.67
N ARG A 287 -9.13 16.62 12.84
CA ARG A 287 -9.34 17.61 13.90
C ARG A 287 -8.04 18.24 14.36
N ILE A 288 -7.00 17.43 14.55
CA ILE A 288 -5.68 17.91 14.96
C ILE A 288 -5.06 18.79 13.88
N GLY A 289 -5.18 18.40 12.61
CA GLY A 289 -4.75 19.23 11.48
C GLY A 289 -5.44 20.60 11.46
N ASP A 290 -6.75 20.65 11.71
CA ASP A 290 -7.53 21.90 11.73
C ASP A 290 -7.18 22.78 12.94
N LEU A 291 -6.99 22.19 14.11
CA LEU A 291 -6.48 22.88 15.31
C LEU A 291 -5.11 23.51 15.04
N LEU A 292 -4.18 22.76 14.43
CA LEU A 292 -2.85 23.24 14.11
C LEU A 292 -2.84 24.35 13.05
N LYS A 293 -3.74 24.28 12.05
CA LYS A 293 -3.95 25.38 11.09
C LYS A 293 -4.40 26.66 11.79
N ALA A 294 -5.27 26.56 12.79
CA ALA A 294 -5.77 27.71 13.57
C ALA A 294 -4.67 28.40 14.42
N ILE A 295 -3.57 27.70 14.73
CA ILE A 295 -2.41 28.25 15.46
C ILE A 295 -1.44 29.03 14.55
N ARG A 296 -1.63 29.09 13.22
CA ARG A 296 -0.74 29.87 12.33
C ARG A 296 -0.73 31.40 12.58
N GLY A 297 -1.33 31.90 13.66
CA GLY A 297 -1.13 33.24 14.23
C GLY A 297 -0.39 33.17 15.58
N SER A 298 0.40 34.21 15.91
CA SER A 298 1.21 34.34 17.14
C SER A 298 0.38 34.47 18.43
N ASP A 299 -0.42 33.46 18.74
CA ASP A 299 -1.32 33.42 19.89
C ASP A 299 -0.90 32.27 20.83
N ALA A 300 -0.15 32.62 21.88
CA ALA A 300 0.48 31.66 22.79
C ALA A 300 -0.54 30.77 23.51
N ASP A 301 -1.72 31.31 23.82
CA ASP A 301 -2.79 30.58 24.52
C ASP A 301 -3.36 29.44 23.65
N LYS A 302 -3.37 29.61 22.33
CA LYS A 302 -3.79 28.55 21.39
C LYS A 302 -2.76 27.44 21.27
N TYR A 303 -1.48 27.75 21.44
CA TYR A 303 -0.42 26.74 21.42
C TYR A 303 -0.52 25.84 22.65
N GLU A 304 -0.67 26.43 23.84
CA GLU A 304 -0.79 25.69 25.10
C GLU A 304 -2.04 24.78 25.11
N ALA A 305 -3.16 25.24 24.56
CA ALA A 305 -4.38 24.45 24.44
C ALA A 305 -4.19 23.20 23.55
N VAL A 306 -3.50 23.35 22.40
CA VAL A 306 -3.26 22.22 21.48
C VAL A 306 -2.21 21.26 22.03
N GLU A 307 -1.16 21.78 22.65
CA GLU A 307 -0.15 20.97 23.35
C GLU A 307 -0.80 20.13 24.47
N THR A 308 -1.69 20.74 25.26
CA THR A 308 -2.45 20.05 26.32
C THR A 308 -3.34 18.94 25.77
N GLU A 309 -4.04 19.19 24.65
CA GLU A 309 -4.88 18.20 23.99
C GLU A 309 -4.06 17.01 23.49
N ILE A 310 -2.92 17.27 22.83
CA ILE A 310 -2.00 16.22 22.36
C ILE A 310 -1.49 15.37 23.53
N TYR A 311 -1.00 16.00 24.61
CA TYR A 311 -0.54 15.25 25.78
C TYR A 311 -1.64 14.42 26.44
N THR A 312 -2.84 14.97 26.56
CA THR A 312 -3.98 14.27 27.14
C THR A 312 -4.33 13.02 26.32
N GLN A 313 -4.29 13.11 25.00
CA GLN A 313 -4.55 11.97 24.12
C GLN A 313 -3.48 10.89 24.21
N ILE A 314 -2.19 11.28 24.22
CA ILE A 314 -1.08 10.34 24.41
C ILE A 314 -1.22 9.64 25.77
N SER A 315 -1.58 10.39 26.82
CA SER A 315 -1.78 9.85 28.16
C SER A 315 -2.97 8.87 28.22
N ASP A 316 -4.14 9.28 27.72
CA ASP A 316 -5.34 8.42 27.65
C ASP A 316 -5.03 7.13 26.87
N TYR A 317 -4.22 7.22 25.82
CA TYR A 317 -3.81 6.07 25.03
C TYR A 317 -2.92 5.09 25.80
N ILE A 318 -1.87 5.60 26.46
CA ILE A 318 -0.98 4.79 27.29
C ILE A 318 -1.78 4.07 28.38
N CYS A 319 -2.75 4.76 28.99
CA CYS A 319 -3.62 4.19 30.01
C CYS A 319 -4.56 3.11 29.48
N THR A 320 -5.13 3.30 28.29
CA THR A 320 -6.12 2.38 27.70
C THR A 320 -5.49 1.13 27.07
N THR A 321 -4.25 1.21 26.59
CA THR A 321 -3.58 0.08 25.90
C THR A 321 -2.71 -0.81 26.78
N GLN A 322 -2.47 -0.44 28.05
CA GLN A 322 -1.75 -1.26 29.03
C GLN A 322 -0.41 -1.86 28.53
N GLY A 323 0.30 -1.18 27.61
CA GLY A 323 1.58 -1.67 27.06
C GLY A 323 1.46 -2.69 25.92
N GLY A 324 0.33 -2.74 25.20
CA GLY A 324 0.22 -3.45 23.92
C GLY A 324 1.25 -3.00 22.88
N SER A 325 1.57 -3.86 21.90
CA SER A 325 2.57 -3.55 20.86
C SER A 325 2.12 -2.36 20.02
N PHE A 326 3.02 -1.40 19.85
CA PHE A 326 2.72 -0.17 19.14
C PHE A 326 3.63 0.05 17.92
N PRO A 327 3.07 0.37 16.73
CA PRO A 327 3.84 1.03 15.71
C PRO A 327 3.92 2.52 16.08
N LEU A 328 5.05 2.97 16.65
CA LEU A 328 5.34 4.37 17.05
C LEU A 328 4.87 5.43 16.02
N CYS A 329 4.92 5.06 14.75
CA CYS A 329 4.46 5.87 13.62
C CYS A 329 2.97 6.23 13.66
N GLU A 330 2.08 5.42 14.21
CA GLU A 330 0.64 5.70 14.24
C GLU A 330 0.30 6.86 15.20
N THR A 331 0.92 6.94 16.36
CA THR A 331 0.65 7.99 17.36
C THR A 331 1.31 9.27 16.90
N VAL A 332 2.50 9.18 16.32
CA VAL A 332 3.15 10.33 15.68
C VAL A 332 2.30 10.87 14.53
N ALA A 333 1.73 10.00 13.67
CA ALA A 333 0.84 10.40 12.60
C ALA A 333 -0.51 10.97 13.09
N MET A 334 -1.02 10.47 14.21
CA MET A 334 -2.26 10.97 14.81
C MET A 334 -2.07 12.27 15.59
N SER A 335 -0.95 12.45 16.29
CA SER A 335 -0.77 13.51 17.29
C SER A 335 -0.09 14.77 16.76
N LEU A 336 0.44 14.78 15.54
CA LEU A 336 1.33 15.85 15.09
C LEU A 336 1.02 16.37 13.69
N ARG A 337 1.52 17.59 13.50
CA ARG A 337 1.48 18.50 12.35
C ARG A 337 1.81 17.83 11.02
#